data_AF-A0A3N5M9L8-F1
#
_entry.id   AF-A0A3N5M9L8-F1
#
_cell.length_a   1.000
_cell.length_b   1.000
_cell.length_c   1.000
_cell.angle_alpha   90.00
_cell.angle_beta   90.00
_cell.angle_gamma   90.00
#
_symmetry.space_group_name_H-M   'P 1'
#
loop_
_entity.id
_entity.type
_entity.pdbx_description
1 polymer ?
#
loop_
_entity_poly.entity_id
_entity_poly.type
_entity_poly.pdbx_seq_one_letter_code
_entity_poly.pdbx_strand_id
1 'polypeptide(L)'
;MLRLSAFAPLQPPPGVALRQLAKLTAVVLGLLPLFAQQASADEVFDWSVSGFEAAAAGGQNSVVISRTMAMMHLAVHDALNAIERRYESYLYDIDRPFKPHYPAGLADPAATANAAIAAAARDVLVGVIPDWGKPEQRTKALALVESAYTTALAKLPEGLSKKHGVAVGQSAAAAMIAARKTDGSSAPSHYTPGTAPGKWRPHPNPVPPNPLIPDPALAVGNWPPILPQWGQVAPFTMVAPWQYRLPGPPVLASPQYAQDYEEVKRLGGKNSTARTPEQSEIARYWYEGSPQGWSRIARLVAAQHALD
;
A
#
# COMPACT_ATOMS: atom_id res chain seq x y z
N MET A 1 -36.85 26.18 0.56
CA MET A 1 -37.90 25.48 -0.21
C MET A 1 -37.29 24.98 -1.51
N LEU A 2 -36.94 23.70 -1.57
CA LEU A 2 -36.67 22.97 -2.81
C LEU A 2 -37.00 21.51 -2.52
N ARG A 3 -37.97 20.98 -3.26
CA ARG A 3 -38.68 19.71 -3.01
C ARG A 3 -37.87 18.53 -3.53
N LEU A 4 -37.77 17.47 -2.71
CA LEU A 4 -37.45 16.11 -3.15
C LEU A 4 -38.53 15.61 -4.12
N SER A 5 -38.10 15.02 -5.23
CA SER A 5 -38.98 14.27 -6.13
C SER A 5 -38.50 12.81 -6.16
N ALA A 6 -39.44 11.90 -5.89
CA ALA A 6 -39.25 10.47 -5.79
C ALA A 6 -39.09 9.81 -7.17
N PHE A 7 -38.24 8.79 -7.25
CA PHE A 7 -38.12 7.92 -8.42
C PHE A 7 -39.23 6.86 -8.44
N ALA A 8 -39.88 6.69 -9.59
CA ALA A 8 -40.81 5.59 -9.88
C ALA A 8 -40.06 4.42 -10.57
N PRO A 9 -40.49 3.16 -10.40
CA PRO A 9 -39.80 1.99 -10.95
C PRO A 9 -40.14 1.74 -12.43
N LEU A 10 -39.14 1.37 -13.23
CA LEU A 10 -39.27 1.02 -14.65
C LEU A 10 -39.71 -0.45 -14.82
N GLN A 11 -40.73 -0.69 -15.64
CA GLN A 11 -41.14 -2.03 -16.11
C GLN A 11 -40.26 -2.52 -17.27
N PRO A 12 -40.05 -3.84 -17.44
CA PRO A 12 -39.28 -4.40 -18.55
C PRO A 12 -40.13 -4.51 -19.84
N PRO A 13 -39.51 -4.36 -21.04
CA PRO A 13 -40.22 -4.50 -22.31
C PRO A 13 -40.39 -5.98 -22.73
N PRO A 14 -41.37 -6.28 -23.61
CA PRO A 14 -41.76 -7.64 -23.97
C PRO A 14 -40.81 -8.29 -24.99
N GLY A 15 -40.77 -9.62 -24.96
CA GLY A 15 -39.87 -10.47 -25.74
C GLY A 15 -40.09 -10.43 -27.25
N VAL A 16 -38.99 -10.67 -27.97
CA VAL A 16 -38.99 -10.92 -29.42
C VAL A 16 -38.32 -12.26 -29.70
N ALA A 17 -38.97 -13.03 -30.55
CA ALA A 17 -38.74 -14.43 -30.86
C ALA A 17 -37.41 -14.75 -31.57
N LEU A 18 -36.97 -16.00 -31.39
CA LEU A 18 -35.91 -16.66 -32.15
C LEU A 18 -36.14 -16.52 -33.66
N ARG A 19 -35.10 -16.10 -34.41
CA ARG A 19 -34.81 -16.62 -35.74
C ARG A 19 -33.38 -16.31 -36.21
N GLN A 20 -32.73 -17.39 -36.63
CA GLN A 20 -31.63 -17.53 -37.60
C GLN A 20 -30.17 -17.49 -37.09
N LEU A 21 -29.63 -18.70 -37.00
CA LEU A 21 -28.21 -19.04 -37.17
C LEU A 21 -27.66 -18.45 -38.48
N ALA A 22 -26.61 -17.65 -38.39
CA ALA A 22 -25.42 -17.66 -39.27
C ALA A 22 -24.52 -16.47 -38.93
N LYS A 23 -23.41 -16.74 -38.22
CA LYS A 23 -22.12 -15.99 -38.14
C LYS A 23 -21.44 -16.25 -36.79
N LEU A 24 -21.08 -17.51 -36.53
CA LEU A 24 -20.22 -17.93 -35.43
C LEU A 24 -18.83 -18.24 -36.00
N THR A 25 -18.04 -17.22 -36.36
CA THR A 25 -16.63 -17.44 -36.73
C THR A 25 -15.69 -16.23 -36.57
N ALA A 26 -16.02 -15.22 -35.76
CA ALA A 26 -15.10 -14.09 -35.54
C ALA A 26 -15.28 -13.33 -34.21
N VAL A 27 -15.54 -14.01 -33.08
CA VAL A 27 -15.59 -13.36 -31.76
C VAL A 27 -14.64 -13.97 -30.71
N VAL A 28 -14.02 -15.13 -31.00
CA VAL A 28 -13.18 -15.83 -30.00
C VAL A 28 -11.76 -15.24 -29.88
N LEU A 29 -11.27 -14.49 -30.87
CA LEU A 29 -9.90 -13.93 -30.85
C LEU A 29 -9.76 -12.57 -30.14
N GLY A 30 -10.87 -11.90 -29.80
CA GLY A 30 -10.85 -10.62 -29.06
C GLY A 30 -11.03 -10.76 -27.55
N LEU A 31 -11.46 -11.93 -27.06
CA LEU A 31 -11.79 -12.15 -25.64
C LEU A 31 -10.61 -12.67 -24.81
N LEU A 32 -9.66 -13.39 -25.42
CA LEU A 32 -8.46 -13.90 -24.74
C LEU A 32 -7.57 -12.81 -24.11
N PRO A 33 -7.28 -11.65 -24.75
CA PRO A 33 -6.48 -10.61 -24.10
C PRO A 33 -7.21 -9.97 -22.90
N LEU A 34 -8.52 -9.79 -22.98
CA LEU A 34 -9.34 -9.23 -21.89
C LEU A 34 -9.36 -10.13 -20.65
N PHE A 35 -9.46 -11.45 -20.81
CA PHE A 35 -9.43 -12.39 -19.67
C PHE A 35 -8.04 -12.49 -19.02
N ALA A 36 -6.96 -12.45 -19.81
CA ALA A 36 -5.60 -12.47 -19.29
C ALA A 36 -5.27 -11.20 -18.47
N GLN A 37 -5.71 -10.03 -18.95
CA GLN A 37 -5.59 -8.75 -18.26
C GLN A 37 -6.34 -8.75 -16.92
N GLN A 38 -7.59 -9.20 -16.92
CA GLN A 38 -8.40 -9.23 -15.72
C GLN A 38 -7.86 -10.20 -14.65
N ALA A 39 -7.32 -11.35 -15.06
CA ALA A 39 -6.67 -12.30 -14.14
C ALA A 39 -5.34 -11.79 -13.56
N SER A 40 -4.64 -10.88 -14.24
CA SER A 40 -3.42 -10.24 -13.72
C SER A 40 -3.72 -9.11 -12.74
N ALA A 41 -4.77 -8.32 -13.00
CA ALA A 41 -5.26 -7.31 -12.07
C ALA A 41 -5.68 -7.92 -10.73
N ASP A 42 -6.37 -9.08 -10.79
CA ASP A 42 -6.76 -9.84 -9.61
C ASP A 42 -5.53 -10.28 -8.79
N GLU A 43 -4.47 -10.76 -9.45
CA GLU A 43 -3.24 -11.18 -8.77
C GLU A 43 -2.52 -9.98 -8.10
N VAL A 44 -2.46 -8.81 -8.74
CA VAL A 44 -1.89 -7.59 -8.14
C VAL A 44 -2.71 -7.16 -6.91
N PHE A 45 -4.03 -7.27 -6.95
CA PHE A 45 -4.90 -6.95 -5.81
C PHE A 45 -4.72 -7.94 -4.66
N ASP A 46 -4.65 -9.23 -4.95
CA ASP A 46 -4.39 -10.29 -3.97
C ASP A 46 -3.07 -10.01 -3.24
N TRP A 47 -1.97 -9.75 -3.98
CA TRP A 47 -0.68 -9.43 -3.37
C TRP A 47 -0.65 -8.10 -2.64
N SER A 48 -1.42 -7.10 -3.08
CA SER A 48 -1.59 -5.85 -2.33
C SER A 48 -2.18 -6.15 -0.94
N VAL A 49 -3.24 -6.95 -0.87
CA VAL A 49 -3.87 -7.34 0.41
C VAL A 49 -2.90 -8.17 1.26
N SER A 50 -2.34 -9.26 0.70
CA SER A 50 -1.42 -10.13 1.43
C SER A 50 -0.16 -9.41 1.92
N GLY A 51 0.38 -8.48 1.13
CA GLY A 51 1.54 -7.67 1.51
C GLY A 51 1.26 -6.78 2.72
N PHE A 52 0.10 -6.10 2.76
CA PHE A 52 -0.30 -5.30 3.92
C PHE A 52 -0.51 -6.16 5.16
N GLU A 53 -1.18 -7.31 5.03
CA GLU A 53 -1.41 -8.24 6.12
C GLU A 53 -0.11 -8.81 6.69
N ALA A 54 0.80 -9.26 5.82
CA ALA A 54 2.09 -9.80 6.21
C ALA A 54 2.97 -8.74 6.89
N ALA A 55 3.05 -7.53 6.32
CA ALA A 55 3.86 -6.45 6.91
C ALA A 55 3.33 -6.01 8.29
N ALA A 56 2.01 -5.91 8.44
CA ALA A 56 1.38 -5.63 9.73
C ALA A 56 1.59 -6.77 10.74
N ALA A 57 1.41 -8.03 10.32
CA ALA A 57 1.71 -9.20 11.14
C ALA A 57 3.19 -9.27 11.56
N GLY A 58 4.08 -8.75 10.71
CA GLY A 58 5.51 -8.59 10.95
C GLY A 58 5.87 -7.47 11.92
N GLY A 59 4.88 -6.76 12.48
CA GLY A 59 5.09 -5.71 13.47
C GLY A 59 5.55 -4.37 12.89
N GLN A 60 5.41 -4.17 11.58
CA GLN A 60 5.68 -2.87 10.97
C GLN A 60 4.59 -1.85 11.34
N ASN A 61 5.00 -0.60 11.60
CA ASN A 61 4.05 0.52 11.71
C ASN A 61 3.71 1.07 10.31
N SER A 62 2.70 1.96 10.22
CA SER A 62 2.24 2.49 8.93
C SER A 62 3.33 3.21 8.13
N VAL A 63 4.30 3.86 8.79
CA VAL A 63 5.41 4.53 8.09
C VAL A 63 6.30 3.50 7.39
N VAL A 64 6.67 2.42 8.06
CA VAL A 64 7.49 1.35 7.46
C VAL A 64 6.71 0.60 6.38
N ILE A 65 5.44 0.29 6.63
CA ILE A 65 4.57 -0.41 5.66
C ILE A 65 4.50 0.36 4.33
N SER A 66 4.43 1.70 4.38
CA SER A 66 4.42 2.51 3.15
C SER A 66 5.64 2.24 2.26
N ARG A 67 6.84 2.09 2.86
CA ARG A 67 8.07 1.74 2.16
C ARG A 67 8.04 0.31 1.65
N THR A 68 7.65 -0.66 2.49
CA THR A 68 7.57 -2.07 2.10
C THR A 68 6.63 -2.28 0.91
N MET A 69 5.45 -1.65 0.94
CA MET A 69 4.48 -1.77 -0.16
C MET A 69 4.93 -1.03 -1.42
N ALA A 70 5.61 0.12 -1.29
CA ALA A 70 6.21 0.79 -2.44
C ALA A 70 7.27 -0.08 -3.12
N MET A 71 8.17 -0.70 -2.35
CA MET A 71 9.16 -1.64 -2.88
C MET A 71 8.50 -2.82 -3.60
N MET A 72 7.48 -3.42 -2.97
CA MET A 72 6.77 -4.57 -3.54
C MET A 72 6.09 -4.20 -4.86
N HIS A 73 5.31 -3.13 -4.88
CA HIS A 73 4.58 -2.71 -6.08
C HIS A 73 5.50 -2.23 -7.21
N LEU A 74 6.62 -1.58 -6.90
CA LEU A 74 7.61 -1.20 -7.93
C LEU A 74 8.36 -2.40 -8.50
N ALA A 75 8.68 -3.42 -7.68
CA ALA A 75 9.25 -4.67 -8.20
C ALA A 75 8.26 -5.43 -9.10
N VAL A 76 6.98 -5.48 -8.70
CA VAL A 76 5.90 -6.04 -9.54
C VAL A 76 5.75 -5.26 -10.85
N HIS A 77 5.76 -3.94 -10.79
CA HIS A 77 5.70 -3.07 -11.97
C HIS A 77 6.84 -3.36 -12.95
N ASP A 78 8.07 -3.47 -12.46
CA ASP A 78 9.23 -3.75 -13.32
C ASP A 78 9.20 -5.18 -13.87
N ALA A 79 8.75 -6.16 -13.08
CA ALA A 79 8.60 -7.54 -13.53
C ALA A 79 7.60 -7.65 -14.69
N LEU A 80 6.45 -6.96 -14.60
CA LEU A 80 5.47 -6.90 -15.67
C LEU A 80 6.01 -6.20 -16.92
N ASN A 81 6.71 -5.06 -16.75
CA ASN A 81 7.33 -4.35 -17.87
C ASN A 81 8.50 -5.11 -18.52
N ALA A 82 9.13 -6.04 -17.80
CA ALA A 82 10.12 -6.95 -18.35
C ALA A 82 9.49 -8.13 -19.11
N ILE A 83 8.21 -8.43 -18.91
CA ILE A 83 7.48 -9.42 -19.74
C ILE A 83 6.88 -8.73 -20.96
N GLU A 84 6.05 -7.72 -20.72
CA GLU A 84 5.38 -6.94 -21.75
C GLU A 84 5.54 -5.46 -21.41
N ARG A 85 6.44 -4.80 -22.14
CA ARG A 85 6.77 -3.39 -21.90
C ARG A 85 5.59 -2.49 -22.26
N ARG A 86 4.98 -1.84 -21.26
CA ARG A 86 3.91 -0.83 -21.40
C ARG A 86 4.26 0.52 -20.81
N TYR A 87 5.18 0.54 -19.85
CA TYR A 87 5.67 1.73 -19.14
C TYR A 87 7.20 1.67 -19.01
N GLU A 88 7.83 2.78 -18.66
CA GLU A 88 9.25 2.80 -18.32
C GLU A 88 9.50 2.08 -17.00
N SER A 89 10.42 1.10 -16.99
CA SER A 89 10.80 0.41 -15.74
C SER A 89 11.47 1.38 -14.75
N TYR A 90 11.29 1.13 -13.46
CA TYR A 90 11.86 1.95 -12.39
C TYR A 90 13.34 1.61 -12.11
N LEU A 91 13.69 0.33 -12.02
CA LEU A 91 15.05 -0.15 -11.72
C LEU A 91 15.50 -1.32 -12.60
N TYR A 92 14.62 -2.28 -12.85
CA TYR A 92 14.97 -3.51 -13.57
C TYR A 92 14.62 -3.42 -15.05
N ASP A 93 15.56 -3.82 -15.92
CA ASP A 93 15.38 -3.82 -17.38
C ASP A 93 15.16 -2.40 -17.98
N ILE A 94 15.74 -1.36 -17.35
CA ILE A 94 15.53 0.05 -17.71
C ILE A 94 16.00 0.39 -19.14
N ASP A 95 17.14 -0.16 -19.57
CA ASP A 95 17.75 0.12 -20.88
C ASP A 95 17.09 -0.64 -22.03
N ARG A 96 16.10 -1.50 -21.76
CA ARG A 96 15.43 -2.24 -22.82
C ARG A 96 14.62 -1.30 -23.70
N PRO A 97 14.78 -1.38 -25.03
CA PRO A 97 13.99 -0.58 -25.96
C PRO A 97 12.49 -0.75 -25.72
N PHE A 98 11.74 0.36 -25.80
CA PHE A 98 10.28 0.37 -25.70
C PHE A 98 9.64 -0.30 -26.92
N LYS A 99 9.67 -1.63 -26.92
CA LYS A 99 9.02 -2.49 -27.91
C LYS A 99 8.24 -3.54 -27.15
N PRO A 100 6.90 -3.60 -27.33
CA PRO A 100 6.12 -4.73 -26.85
C PRO A 100 6.72 -6.00 -27.45
N HIS A 101 7.35 -6.80 -26.59
CA HIS A 101 7.95 -8.05 -27.01
C HIS A 101 7.71 -9.08 -25.93
N TYR A 102 6.67 -9.87 -26.14
CA TYR A 102 6.44 -11.06 -25.37
C TYR A 102 7.47 -12.13 -25.81
N PRO A 103 8.20 -12.78 -24.89
CA PRO A 103 9.22 -13.76 -25.26
C PRO A 103 8.63 -14.88 -26.10
N ALA A 104 9.26 -15.18 -27.24
CA ALA A 104 8.82 -16.25 -28.12
C ALA A 104 8.88 -17.61 -27.40
N GLY A 105 7.85 -18.44 -27.58
CA GLY A 105 7.79 -19.79 -27.02
C GLY A 105 7.11 -19.93 -25.65
N LEU A 106 6.65 -18.82 -25.05
CA LEU A 106 5.79 -18.88 -23.87
C LEU A 106 4.32 -19.03 -24.32
N ALA A 107 3.66 -20.11 -23.91
CA ALA A 107 2.32 -20.46 -24.40
C ALA A 107 1.19 -19.74 -23.65
N ASP A 108 1.48 -19.09 -22.52
CA ASP A 108 0.47 -18.51 -21.63
C ASP A 108 0.97 -17.20 -20.99
N PRO A 109 0.65 -16.04 -21.59
CA PRO A 109 0.98 -14.71 -21.06
C PRO A 109 0.45 -14.43 -19.66
N ALA A 110 -0.77 -14.87 -19.34
CA ALA A 110 -1.37 -14.64 -18.04
C ALA A 110 -0.61 -15.43 -16.96
N ALA A 111 -0.29 -16.70 -17.23
CA ALA A 111 0.50 -17.51 -16.29
C ALA A 111 1.92 -16.94 -16.10
N THR A 112 2.53 -16.37 -17.13
CA THR A 112 3.83 -15.68 -17.00
C THR A 112 3.72 -14.41 -16.15
N ALA A 113 2.71 -13.56 -16.38
CA ALA A 113 2.49 -12.35 -15.60
C ALA A 113 2.19 -12.67 -14.12
N ASN A 114 1.25 -13.57 -13.85
CA ASN A 114 0.84 -13.92 -12.48
C ASN A 114 1.99 -14.58 -11.70
N ALA A 115 2.79 -15.44 -12.34
CA ALA A 115 3.98 -16.01 -11.72
C ALA A 115 5.03 -14.95 -11.38
N ALA A 116 5.19 -13.93 -12.23
CA ALA A 116 6.13 -12.83 -12.00
C ALA A 116 5.67 -11.89 -10.89
N ILE A 117 4.38 -11.55 -10.84
CA ILE A 117 3.78 -10.77 -9.74
C ILE A 117 4.03 -11.50 -8.42
N ALA A 118 3.67 -12.78 -8.35
CA ALA A 118 3.80 -13.58 -7.14
C ALA A 118 5.25 -13.70 -6.67
N ALA A 119 6.17 -13.97 -7.58
CA ALA A 119 7.59 -14.10 -7.23
C ALA A 119 8.21 -12.77 -6.82
N ALA A 120 7.91 -11.68 -7.53
CA ALA A 120 8.40 -10.35 -7.17
C ALA A 120 7.90 -9.91 -5.79
N ALA A 121 6.61 -10.09 -5.53
CA ALA A 121 6.00 -9.72 -4.27
C ALA A 121 6.58 -10.55 -3.11
N ARG A 122 6.61 -11.88 -3.25
CA ARG A 122 7.16 -12.79 -2.24
C ARG A 122 8.61 -12.45 -1.90
N ASP A 123 9.47 -12.30 -2.91
CA ASP A 123 10.90 -12.06 -2.68
C ASP A 123 11.16 -10.71 -2.00
N VAL A 124 10.47 -9.64 -2.41
CA VAL A 124 10.57 -8.33 -1.72
C VAL A 124 10.11 -8.46 -0.27
N LEU A 125 8.93 -9.05 -0.03
CA LEU A 125 8.36 -9.16 1.32
C LEU A 125 9.26 -9.99 2.24
N VAL A 126 9.74 -11.15 1.77
CA VAL A 126 10.69 -12.00 2.51
C VAL A 126 12.00 -11.26 2.79
N GLY A 127 12.45 -10.43 1.85
CA GLY A 127 13.68 -9.65 1.98
C GLY A 127 13.61 -8.51 3.01
N VAL A 128 12.44 -7.92 3.26
CA VAL A 128 12.33 -6.66 4.05
C VAL A 128 11.51 -6.80 5.35
N ILE A 129 10.60 -7.77 5.45
CA ILE A 129 9.83 -7.99 6.68
C ILE A 129 10.74 -8.33 7.88
N PRO A 130 11.79 -9.16 7.75
CA PRO A 130 12.64 -9.55 8.88
C PRO A 130 13.41 -8.40 9.55
N ASP A 131 13.50 -7.24 8.91
CA ASP A 131 14.19 -6.06 9.47
C ASP A 131 13.40 -5.41 10.63
N TRP A 132 12.13 -5.80 10.83
CA TRP A 132 11.20 -5.13 11.73
C TRP A 132 10.48 -6.09 12.68
N GLY A 133 9.84 -5.55 13.72
CA GLY A 133 9.06 -6.32 14.69
C GLY A 133 9.88 -7.31 15.52
N LYS A 134 9.18 -8.13 16.30
CA LYS A 134 9.76 -9.18 17.16
C LYS A 134 10.01 -10.48 16.38
N PRO A 135 10.93 -11.36 16.82
CA PRO A 135 11.18 -12.65 16.15
C PRO A 135 9.91 -13.45 15.86
N GLU A 136 8.98 -13.56 16.81
CA GLU A 136 7.74 -14.32 16.63
C GLU A 136 6.83 -13.70 15.54
N GLN A 137 6.79 -12.37 15.46
CA GLN A 137 6.03 -11.63 14.46
C GLN A 137 6.61 -11.84 13.05
N ARG A 138 7.95 -11.82 12.94
CA ARG A 138 8.66 -12.08 11.67
C ARG A 138 8.37 -13.48 11.16
N THR A 139 8.46 -14.50 12.02
CA THR A 139 8.16 -15.89 11.64
C THR A 139 6.73 -16.04 11.16
N LYS A 140 5.75 -15.46 11.89
CA LYS A 140 4.34 -15.48 11.47
C LYS A 140 4.14 -14.81 10.12
N ALA A 141 4.74 -13.64 9.91
CA ALA A 141 4.62 -12.89 8.66
C ALA A 141 5.23 -13.64 7.47
N LEU A 142 6.41 -14.22 7.63
CA LEU A 142 7.04 -15.03 6.57
C LEU A 142 6.18 -16.23 6.20
N ALA A 143 5.58 -16.91 7.17
CA ALA A 143 4.65 -18.02 6.89
C ALA A 143 3.42 -17.58 6.08
N LEU A 144 2.87 -16.38 6.36
CA LEU A 144 1.77 -15.81 5.57
C LEU A 144 2.19 -15.56 4.11
N VAL A 145 3.38 -14.98 3.90
CA VAL A 145 3.92 -14.71 2.57
C VAL A 145 4.14 -16.00 1.78
N GLU A 146 4.77 -17.01 2.38
CA GLU A 146 5.01 -18.29 1.69
C GLU A 146 3.71 -19.06 1.39
N SER A 147 2.72 -18.96 2.28
CA SER A 147 1.40 -19.55 2.05
C SER A 147 0.68 -18.88 0.89
N ALA A 148 0.69 -17.54 0.81
CA ALA A 148 0.16 -16.79 -0.32
C ALA A 148 0.88 -17.15 -1.63
N TYR A 149 2.20 -17.23 -1.61
CA TYR A 149 3.02 -17.61 -2.77
C TYR A 149 2.71 -19.01 -3.29
N THR A 150 2.66 -19.99 -2.38
CA THR A 150 2.32 -21.38 -2.73
C THR A 150 0.93 -21.46 -3.34
N THR A 151 -0.04 -20.74 -2.77
CA THR A 151 -1.42 -20.68 -3.26
C THR A 151 -1.50 -20.05 -4.65
N ALA A 152 -0.81 -18.93 -4.86
CA ALA A 152 -0.75 -18.26 -6.16
C ALA A 152 -0.18 -19.17 -7.25
N LEU A 153 0.97 -19.80 -6.99
CA LEU A 153 1.61 -20.68 -7.97
C LEU A 153 0.84 -21.97 -8.24
N ALA A 154 0.06 -22.48 -7.29
CA ALA A 154 -0.77 -23.67 -7.49
C ALA A 154 -1.92 -23.45 -8.49
N LYS A 155 -2.35 -22.19 -8.71
CA LYS A 155 -3.37 -21.83 -9.71
C LYS A 155 -2.85 -21.92 -11.15
N LEU A 156 -1.52 -21.93 -11.34
CA LEU A 156 -0.88 -21.79 -12.64
C LEU A 156 -0.44 -23.15 -13.22
N PRO A 157 -0.62 -23.39 -14.54
CA PRO A 157 -0.10 -24.59 -15.19
C PRO A 157 1.42 -24.70 -15.04
N GLU A 158 1.90 -25.93 -14.83
CA GLU A 158 3.34 -26.21 -14.86
C GLU A 158 3.89 -26.02 -16.28
N GLY A 159 5.07 -25.39 -16.40
CA GLY A 159 5.70 -25.19 -17.71
C GLY A 159 6.66 -24.01 -17.78
N LEU A 160 7.06 -23.68 -19.01
CA LEU A 160 7.98 -22.58 -19.29
C LEU A 160 7.40 -21.21 -18.90
N SER A 161 6.11 -20.98 -19.13
CA SER A 161 5.44 -19.71 -18.77
C SER A 161 5.59 -19.37 -17.30
N LYS A 162 5.28 -20.32 -16.41
CA LYS A 162 5.41 -20.18 -14.95
C LYS A 162 6.87 -20.00 -14.53
N LYS A 163 7.79 -20.85 -15.03
CA LYS A 163 9.23 -20.77 -14.70
C LYS A 163 9.83 -19.43 -15.12
N HIS A 164 9.50 -18.94 -16.31
CA HIS A 164 9.96 -17.67 -16.81
C HIS A 164 9.42 -16.50 -15.97
N GLY A 165 8.12 -16.51 -15.67
CA GLY A 165 7.50 -15.50 -14.81
C GLY A 165 8.19 -15.42 -13.45
N VAL A 166 8.38 -16.56 -12.78
CA VAL A 166 9.12 -16.63 -11.50
C VAL A 166 10.51 -16.01 -11.65
N ALA A 167 11.30 -16.42 -12.64
CA ALA A 167 12.66 -15.91 -12.82
C ALA A 167 12.72 -14.38 -13.03
N VAL A 168 11.80 -13.83 -13.81
CA VAL A 168 11.70 -12.38 -14.03
C VAL A 168 11.29 -11.66 -12.73
N GLY A 169 10.28 -12.18 -12.02
CA GLY A 169 9.83 -11.61 -10.76
C GLY A 169 10.94 -11.57 -9.69
N GLN A 170 11.68 -12.67 -9.54
CA GLN A 170 12.83 -12.75 -8.64
C GLN A 170 13.93 -11.73 -9.00
N SER A 171 14.19 -11.55 -10.29
CA SER A 171 15.20 -10.58 -10.76
C SER A 171 14.79 -9.13 -10.45
N ALA A 172 13.52 -8.78 -10.67
CA ALA A 172 12.99 -7.46 -10.33
C ALA A 172 13.00 -7.20 -8.81
N ALA A 173 12.61 -8.18 -8.01
CA ALA A 173 12.68 -8.10 -6.55
C ALA A 173 14.12 -7.91 -6.05
N ALA A 174 15.08 -8.67 -6.60
CA ALA A 174 16.49 -8.55 -6.25
C ALA A 174 17.03 -7.14 -6.56
N ALA A 175 16.68 -6.56 -7.72
CA ALA A 175 17.05 -5.20 -8.07
C ALA A 175 16.49 -4.17 -7.07
N MET A 176 15.21 -4.31 -6.69
CA MET A 176 14.57 -3.44 -5.70
C MET A 176 15.23 -3.54 -4.32
N ILE A 177 15.43 -4.76 -3.81
CA ILE A 177 16.07 -4.97 -2.50
C ILE A 177 17.50 -4.38 -2.51
N ALA A 178 18.27 -4.63 -3.57
CA ALA A 178 19.63 -4.10 -3.69
C ALA A 178 19.65 -2.57 -3.67
N ALA A 179 18.78 -1.92 -4.45
CA ALA A 179 18.70 -0.46 -4.51
C ALA A 179 18.30 0.17 -3.17
N ARG A 180 17.56 -0.56 -2.32
CA ARG A 180 17.02 -0.05 -1.05
C ARG A 180 17.78 -0.52 0.19
N LYS A 181 18.81 -1.36 0.03
CA LYS A 181 19.58 -1.94 1.14
C LYS A 181 20.21 -0.88 2.06
N THR A 182 20.63 0.25 1.50
CA THR A 182 21.32 1.33 2.22
C THR A 182 20.60 2.67 2.08
N ASP A 183 19.28 2.65 1.94
CA ASP A 183 18.47 3.86 1.73
C ASP A 183 18.23 4.69 2.99
N GLY A 184 18.81 4.31 4.13
CA GLY A 184 18.68 5.01 5.41
C GLY A 184 17.49 4.56 6.27
N SER A 185 16.63 3.64 5.83
CA SER A 185 15.47 3.21 6.62
C SER A 185 15.85 2.51 7.93
N SER A 186 17.00 1.84 7.96
CA SER A 186 17.55 1.14 9.12
C SER A 186 18.56 1.99 9.91
N ALA A 187 18.74 3.26 9.56
CA ALA A 187 19.66 4.13 10.28
C ALA A 187 19.27 4.27 11.77
N PRO A 188 20.24 4.35 12.69
CA PRO A 188 19.96 4.59 14.09
C PRO A 188 19.15 5.88 14.30
N SER A 189 18.16 5.79 15.17
CA SER A 189 17.32 6.90 15.58
C SER A 189 18.01 7.70 16.69
N HIS A 190 18.11 9.02 16.52
CA HIS A 190 18.61 9.93 17.55
C HIS A 190 17.63 11.08 17.77
N TYR A 191 16.68 10.91 18.69
CA TYR A 191 15.90 12.02 19.26
C TYR A 191 15.75 11.82 20.76
N THR A 192 16.19 12.81 21.53
CA THR A 192 15.99 12.87 22.97
C THR A 192 14.90 13.91 23.26
N PRO A 193 13.74 13.50 23.79
CA PRO A 193 12.68 14.44 24.16
C PRO A 193 13.18 15.52 25.13
N GLY A 194 12.90 16.79 24.81
CA GLY A 194 13.20 17.92 25.67
C GLY A 194 12.02 18.32 26.57
N THR A 195 12.30 19.04 27.65
CA THR A 195 11.28 19.51 28.61
C THR A 195 10.85 20.97 28.43
N ALA A 196 11.53 21.73 27.57
CA ALA A 196 11.19 23.11 27.26
C ALA A 196 9.84 23.23 26.48
N PRO A 197 9.14 24.38 26.57
CA PRO A 197 7.94 24.63 25.75
C PRO A 197 8.21 24.42 24.25
N GLY A 198 7.24 23.82 23.55
CA GLY A 198 7.33 23.53 22.11
C GLY A 198 8.17 22.31 21.73
N LYS A 199 8.88 21.67 22.67
CA LYS A 199 9.55 20.39 22.40
C LYS A 199 8.56 19.24 22.53
N TRP A 200 8.52 18.37 21.50
CA TRP A 200 7.70 17.17 21.52
C TRP A 200 8.15 16.25 22.66
N ARG A 201 7.17 15.68 23.36
CA ARG A 201 7.33 14.69 24.41
C ARG A 201 6.28 13.60 24.26
N PRO A 202 6.60 12.35 24.64
CA PRO A 202 5.60 11.30 24.76
C PRO A 202 4.42 11.72 25.65
N HIS A 203 3.22 11.21 25.36
CA HIS A 203 2.02 11.46 26.18
C HIS A 203 1.21 10.16 26.38
N PRO A 204 0.76 9.84 27.62
CA PRO A 204 0.88 10.68 28.81
C PRO A 204 2.33 10.66 29.34
N ASN A 205 2.88 11.84 29.66
CA ASN A 205 4.27 11.97 30.11
C ASN A 205 4.33 11.59 31.59
N PRO A 206 5.17 10.65 32.04
CA PRO A 206 5.28 10.31 33.47
C PRO A 206 6.05 11.36 34.29
N VAL A 207 6.88 12.23 33.68
CA VAL A 207 7.75 13.17 34.43
C VAL A 207 7.84 14.57 33.77
N PRO A 208 7.29 15.63 34.41
CA PRO A 208 6.26 15.57 35.45
C PRO A 208 4.96 15.01 34.85
N PRO A 209 4.14 14.31 35.65
CA PRO A 209 2.93 13.68 35.17
C PRO A 209 1.92 14.74 34.71
N ASN A 210 1.49 14.65 33.44
CA ASN A 210 0.46 15.53 32.89
C ASN A 210 -0.35 14.81 31.79
N PRO A 211 -1.56 14.31 32.09
CA PRO A 211 -2.25 14.32 33.40
C PRO A 211 -1.57 13.42 34.45
N LEU A 212 -1.99 13.52 35.73
CA LEU A 212 -1.54 12.62 36.80
C LEU A 212 -1.75 11.15 36.39
N ILE A 213 -0.66 10.37 36.32
CA ILE A 213 -0.69 8.93 36.02
C ILE A 213 -0.39 8.19 37.34
N PRO A 214 -1.39 7.55 37.97
CA PRO A 214 -1.18 6.85 39.24
C PRO A 214 -0.21 5.67 39.14
N ASP A 215 -0.17 5.02 37.97
CA ASP A 215 0.73 3.92 37.66
C ASP A 215 1.41 4.14 36.29
N PRO A 216 2.71 4.48 36.24
CA PRO A 216 3.46 4.62 34.99
C PRO A 216 3.46 3.35 34.11
N ALA A 217 3.27 2.16 34.68
CA ALA A 217 3.14 0.92 33.93
C ALA A 217 1.83 0.84 33.12
N LEU A 218 0.83 1.66 33.46
CA LEU A 218 -0.45 1.79 32.76
C LEU A 218 -0.52 3.00 31.81
N ALA A 219 0.61 3.70 31.58
CA ALA A 219 0.70 4.85 30.69
C ALA A 219 0.62 4.46 29.19
N VAL A 220 -0.50 3.84 28.78
CA VAL A 220 -0.79 3.51 27.38
C VAL A 220 -0.76 4.82 26.58
N GLY A 221 0.16 4.89 25.61
CA GLY A 221 0.41 6.10 24.82
C GLY A 221 1.79 6.72 25.00
N ASN A 222 2.50 6.41 26.10
CA ASN A 222 3.88 6.86 26.33
C ASN A 222 4.87 6.11 25.41
N TRP A 223 4.77 6.36 24.11
CA TRP A 223 5.59 5.74 23.09
C TRP A 223 6.85 6.58 22.83
N PRO A 224 8.00 5.93 22.55
CA PRO A 224 9.19 6.65 22.12
C PRO A 224 8.94 7.38 20.79
N PRO A 225 9.77 8.38 20.43
CA PRO A 225 9.72 9.01 19.11
C PRO A 225 9.81 7.93 18.01
N ILE A 226 8.79 7.87 17.16
CA ILE A 226 8.74 6.89 16.09
C ILE A 226 9.56 7.41 14.92
N LEU A 227 10.63 6.69 14.59
CA LEU A 227 11.44 6.85 13.37
C LEU A 227 11.85 8.32 13.06
N PRO A 228 12.44 9.09 14.00
CA PRO A 228 12.86 10.47 13.74
C PRO A 228 13.87 10.61 12.60
N GLN A 229 14.63 9.55 12.29
CA GLN A 229 15.54 9.48 11.15
C GLN A 229 14.84 9.32 9.80
N TRP A 230 13.53 9.02 9.75
CA TRP A 230 12.84 8.66 8.51
C TRP A 230 12.87 9.78 7.45
N GLY A 231 12.99 11.04 7.87
CA GLY A 231 13.20 12.17 6.97
C GLY A 231 14.53 12.15 6.21
N GLN A 232 15.41 11.19 6.46
CA GLN A 232 16.67 10.97 5.76
C GLN A 232 16.63 9.77 4.81
N VAL A 233 15.51 9.03 4.76
CA VAL A 233 15.36 7.90 3.85
C VAL A 233 15.42 8.42 2.41
N ALA A 234 16.25 7.79 1.56
CA ALA A 234 16.35 8.15 0.16
C ALA A 234 14.95 8.06 -0.48
N PRO A 235 14.43 9.11 -1.12
CA PRO A 235 13.09 9.03 -1.69
C PRO A 235 13.00 8.01 -2.84
N PHE A 236 11.77 7.65 -3.24
CA PHE A 236 11.56 6.85 -4.45
C PHE A 236 11.49 7.73 -5.70
N THR A 237 10.74 8.83 -5.65
CA THR A 237 10.49 9.71 -6.81
C THR A 237 10.84 11.18 -6.55
N MET A 238 10.96 11.61 -5.29
CA MET A 238 11.35 12.98 -4.97
C MET A 238 12.84 13.18 -5.22
N VAL A 239 13.21 14.38 -5.66
CA VAL A 239 14.62 14.74 -5.90
C VAL A 239 15.42 14.81 -4.60
N ALA A 240 14.77 15.23 -3.50
CA ALA A 240 15.37 15.27 -2.17
C ALA A 240 14.30 15.09 -1.08
N PRO A 241 14.62 14.58 0.11
CA PRO A 241 13.66 14.36 1.20
C PRO A 241 12.89 15.61 1.66
N TRP A 242 13.43 16.81 1.42
CA TRP A 242 12.84 18.09 1.82
C TRP A 242 12.15 18.84 0.67
N GLN A 243 11.91 18.21 -0.49
CA GLN A 243 11.34 18.86 -1.68
C GLN A 243 10.02 19.60 -1.39
N TYR A 244 9.19 19.09 -0.48
CA TYR A 244 7.89 19.68 -0.12
C TYR A 244 7.83 20.18 1.33
N ARG A 245 8.96 20.60 1.90
CA ARG A 245 9.02 21.04 3.30
C ARG A 245 8.27 22.36 3.47
N LEU A 246 7.25 22.35 4.35
CA LEU A 246 6.50 23.55 4.72
C LEU A 246 7.27 24.41 5.75
N PRO A 247 6.92 25.70 5.90
CA PRO A 247 7.37 26.52 7.02
C PRO A 247 7.10 25.84 8.37
N GLY A 248 7.88 26.21 9.39
CA GLY A 248 7.67 25.73 10.75
C GLY A 248 6.31 26.13 11.33
N PRO A 249 5.88 25.50 12.43
CA PRO A 249 4.62 25.84 13.08
C PRO A 249 4.61 27.30 13.58
N PRO A 250 3.42 27.88 13.84
CA PRO A 250 3.31 29.20 14.45
C PRO A 250 4.13 29.31 15.75
N VAL A 251 4.71 30.49 15.99
CA VAL A 251 5.43 30.78 17.24
C VAL A 251 4.48 30.59 18.43
N LEU A 252 4.94 29.97 19.51
CA LEU A 252 4.09 29.63 20.67
C LEU A 252 3.38 30.84 21.30
N ALA A 253 4.02 32.01 21.29
CA ALA A 253 3.45 33.25 21.81
C ALA A 253 2.53 33.98 20.81
N SER A 254 2.33 33.44 19.61
CA SER A 254 1.54 34.09 18.57
C SER A 254 0.04 33.93 18.81
N PRO A 255 -0.78 34.90 18.38
CA PRO A 255 -2.23 34.76 18.37
C PRO A 255 -2.71 33.53 17.58
N GLN A 256 -2.02 33.18 16.48
CA GLN A 256 -2.36 32.00 15.67
C GLN A 256 -2.22 30.71 16.48
N TYR A 257 -1.10 30.53 17.19
CA TYR A 257 -0.90 29.35 18.04
C TYR A 257 -2.00 29.24 19.11
N ALA A 258 -2.39 30.36 19.74
CA ALA A 258 -3.44 30.37 20.74
C ALA A 258 -4.80 29.97 20.16
N GLN A 259 -5.12 30.40 18.94
CA GLN A 259 -6.35 30.01 18.24
C GLN A 259 -6.39 28.51 17.94
N ASP A 260 -5.31 27.98 17.34
CA ASP A 260 -5.20 26.55 16.99
C ASP A 260 -5.26 25.68 18.26
N TYR A 261 -4.61 26.11 19.33
CA TYR A 261 -4.63 25.42 20.62
C TYR A 261 -6.05 25.35 21.21
N GLU A 262 -6.77 26.47 21.25
CA GLU A 262 -8.13 26.50 21.79
C GLU A 262 -9.13 25.73 20.92
N GLU A 263 -8.93 25.70 19.60
CA GLU A 263 -9.71 24.82 18.71
C GLU A 263 -9.54 23.35 19.06
N VAL A 264 -8.29 22.86 19.12
CA VAL A 264 -7.99 21.46 19.44
C VAL A 264 -8.48 21.11 20.85
N LYS A 265 -8.33 22.02 21.82
CA LYS A 265 -8.84 21.81 23.19
C LYS A 265 -10.37 21.71 23.23
N ARG A 266 -11.07 22.57 22.50
CA ARG A 266 -12.55 22.60 22.44
C ARG A 266 -13.10 21.36 21.72
N LEU A 267 -12.50 20.98 20.59
CA LEU A 267 -13.01 19.92 19.72
C LEU A 267 -12.40 18.54 19.97
N GLY A 268 -11.14 18.45 20.38
CA GLY A 268 -10.36 17.20 20.44
C GLY A 268 -10.54 16.38 21.72
N GLY A 269 -11.20 16.93 22.75
CA GLY A 269 -11.41 16.23 24.02
C GLY A 269 -12.21 14.92 23.86
N LYS A 270 -11.87 13.90 24.65
CA LYS A 270 -12.58 12.60 24.67
C LYS A 270 -14.09 12.78 24.83
N ASN A 271 -14.50 13.65 25.75
CA ASN A 271 -15.89 14.01 26.04
C ASN A 271 -16.20 15.46 25.59
N SER A 272 -15.82 15.85 24.38
CA SER A 272 -16.14 17.18 23.85
C SER A 272 -17.66 17.36 23.72
N THR A 273 -18.19 18.45 24.27
CA THR A 273 -19.59 18.86 24.10
C THR A 273 -19.80 19.77 22.88
N ALA A 274 -18.71 20.20 22.24
CA ALA A 274 -18.73 21.13 21.11
C ALA A 274 -18.49 20.44 19.76
N ARG A 275 -17.85 19.26 19.76
CA ARG A 275 -17.64 18.44 18.55
C ARG A 275 -18.97 17.82 18.12
N THR A 276 -19.32 17.94 16.85
CA THR A 276 -20.57 17.36 16.32
C THR A 276 -20.46 15.83 16.24
N PRO A 277 -21.59 15.10 16.17
CA PRO A 277 -21.58 13.67 15.89
C PRO A 277 -20.84 13.34 14.58
N GLU A 278 -21.11 14.08 13.51
CA GLU A 278 -20.44 13.89 12.21
C GLU A 278 -18.91 14.06 12.28
N GLN A 279 -18.42 15.10 12.95
CA GLN A 279 -16.97 15.28 13.16
C GLN A 279 -16.35 14.10 13.90
N SER A 280 -17.10 13.48 14.82
CA SER A 280 -16.64 12.28 15.53
C SER A 280 -16.60 11.06 14.62
N GLU A 281 -17.58 10.89 13.72
CA GLU A 281 -17.55 9.80 12.73
C GLU A 281 -16.42 9.98 11.72
N ILE A 282 -16.20 11.20 11.21
CA ILE A 282 -15.08 11.49 10.30
C ILE A 282 -13.74 11.16 10.96
N ALA A 283 -13.55 11.55 12.22
CA ALA A 283 -12.32 11.25 12.95
C ALA A 283 -12.11 9.73 13.12
N ARG A 284 -13.17 8.95 13.38
CA ARG A 284 -13.08 7.49 13.49
C ARG A 284 -12.84 6.82 12.15
N TYR A 285 -13.47 7.31 11.09
CA TYR A 285 -13.31 6.79 9.73
C TYR A 285 -11.84 6.84 9.29
N TRP A 286 -11.15 7.96 9.56
CA TRP A 286 -9.74 8.15 9.20
C TRP A 286 -8.73 7.66 10.25
N TYR A 287 -9.17 6.98 11.32
CA TYR A 287 -8.28 6.51 12.40
C TYR A 287 -7.43 5.28 12.01
N GLU A 288 -7.51 4.82 10.76
CA GLU A 288 -6.74 3.68 10.28
C GLU A 288 -5.33 4.04 9.77
N GLY A 289 -4.52 3.01 9.48
CA GLY A 289 -3.24 3.19 8.81
C GLY A 289 -3.42 3.79 7.42
N SER A 290 -2.93 5.01 7.21
CA SER A 290 -3.11 5.76 5.96
C SER A 290 -2.73 4.97 4.69
N PRO A 291 -1.57 4.27 4.62
CA PRO A 291 -1.23 3.46 3.44
C PRO A 291 -2.24 2.36 3.14
N GLN A 292 -2.77 1.68 4.17
CA GLN A 292 -3.79 0.66 4.03
C GLN A 292 -5.10 1.25 3.49
N GLY A 293 -5.57 2.35 4.10
CA GLY A 293 -6.81 3.03 3.72
C GLY A 293 -6.78 3.52 2.29
N TRP A 294 -5.74 4.26 1.90
CA TRP A 294 -5.57 4.75 0.53
C TRP A 294 -5.40 3.63 -0.50
N SER A 295 -4.67 2.57 -0.16
CA SER A 295 -4.53 1.43 -1.09
C SER A 295 -5.84 0.66 -1.25
N ARG A 296 -6.67 0.57 -0.20
CA ARG A 296 -8.02 0.01 -0.30
C ARG A 296 -8.88 0.85 -1.24
N ILE A 297 -8.87 2.17 -1.10
CA ILE A 297 -9.57 3.09 -2.01
C ILE A 297 -9.09 2.88 -3.45
N ALA A 298 -7.77 2.81 -3.67
CA ALA A 298 -7.20 2.61 -5.00
C ALA A 298 -7.66 1.30 -5.65
N ARG A 299 -7.68 0.19 -4.90
CA ARG A 299 -8.20 -1.10 -5.39
C ARG A 299 -9.69 -1.03 -5.73
N LEU A 300 -10.50 -0.37 -4.91
CA LEU A 300 -11.93 -0.19 -5.19
C LEU A 300 -12.16 0.61 -6.48
N VAL A 301 -11.43 1.71 -6.65
CA VAL A 301 -11.51 2.54 -7.86
C VAL A 301 -11.04 1.75 -9.09
N ALA A 302 -9.90 1.07 -9.00
CA ALA A 302 -9.37 0.26 -10.10
C ALA A 302 -10.34 -0.84 -10.52
N ALA A 303 -10.96 -1.55 -9.56
CA ALA A 303 -11.98 -2.56 -9.83
C ALA A 303 -13.26 -1.96 -10.47
N GLN A 304 -13.72 -0.80 -9.98
CA GLN A 304 -14.89 -0.11 -10.55
C GLN A 304 -14.67 0.32 -12.01
N HIS A 305 -13.43 0.67 -12.36
CA HIS A 305 -13.04 1.05 -13.72
C HIS A 305 -12.54 -0.12 -14.57
N ALA A 306 -12.53 -1.36 -14.04
CA ALA A 306 -12.00 -2.54 -14.70
C ALA A 306 -10.58 -2.31 -15.28
N LEU A 307 -9.71 -1.67 -14.48
CA LEU A 307 -8.31 -1.51 -14.85
C LEU A 307 -7.60 -2.85 -14.82
N ASP A 308 -6.73 -3.05 -15.81
CA ASP A 308 -5.91 -4.25 -15.98
C ASP A 308 -4.49 -4.15 -15.38
#